data_AF-A0A813GNE4-F1
#
_entry.id   AF-A0A813GNE4-F1
#
_cell.length_a   1.000
_cell.length_b   1.000
_cell.length_c   1.000
_cell.angle_alpha   90.00
_cell.angle_beta   90.00
_cell.angle_gamma   90.00
#
_symmetry.space_group_name_H-M   'P 1'
#
loop_
_entity.id
_entity.type
_entity.pdbx_description
1 polymer ?
#
loop_
_entity_poly.entity_id
_entity_poly.type
_entity_poly.pdbx_seq_one_letter_code
_entity_poly.pdbx_strand_id
1 'polypeptide(L)'
;MDSWIAVCRQGGGKWKKWVQTARQVAVLRRDTLQEVRQFHECFAQEARKAGIVIESKVEANVPNASFTNYQCTMCPANFDSEPKLNTHAYRKHGYKSTMRLLAASTVCLSCGKEYHTRSRILQHLNYMKLVDNDLSCVRNILAFANANSREEADALDATEAQRLLAAKRAGQQDAKDRYPCYCTIGPTLALFCDQVPVEMEFVTPDVPIQSNSTSLNVEEVEKAYTALKSEIGILNRVSDINECVQCAVSIVGDSHDLPVFCAALKRMLDSLDSDFEELSIDEPDCFILLQDVVSQCLENAECLDDPYMPRAPAPGHKRNVSVPKRRVPVARPVLGQGTDVQDCNEDKQHYLVLETAVHATGAAKNCVCVPFPQRTQVVLCIHLGVRDSGELQVQFERLNNAVHYDVIVLGFQLDSNFESCDRLLDFWLAEIRCGRVRGIFADSICDTWKASPYLRTRTMPWGKAHLKLGQYQCIRVDNNHLFAVLRLFVAVIDTGGFALIELPAVSHRNATAPSINSLCYTTWLSKYVSGVRLTHFSKNTGLPPLNFLSLRLPTFSKHLFKCAETALASSVMDVFAGAGLVGV
;
A
#
# COMPACT_ATOMS: atom_id res chain seq x y z
N MET A 1 13.54 -25.06 21.48
CA MET A 1 12.28 -24.94 22.25
C MET A 1 12.57 -24.79 23.74
N ASP A 2 13.54 -25.55 24.28
CA ASP A 2 13.90 -25.50 25.71
C ASP A 2 14.40 -24.14 26.21
N SER A 3 15.10 -23.38 25.36
CA SER A 3 15.52 -22.01 25.69
C SER A 3 14.33 -21.07 25.93
N TRP A 4 13.25 -21.17 25.13
CA TRP A 4 12.04 -20.38 25.33
C TRP A 4 11.27 -20.84 26.56
N ILE A 5 11.17 -22.15 26.80
CA ILE A 5 10.53 -22.70 28.01
C ILE A 5 11.27 -22.22 29.26
N ALA A 6 12.61 -22.20 29.25
CA ALA A 6 13.42 -21.68 30.33
C ALA A 6 13.15 -20.18 30.59
N VAL A 7 13.09 -19.38 29.52
CA VAL A 7 12.74 -17.95 29.60
C VAL A 7 11.33 -17.73 30.17
N CYS A 8 10.34 -18.53 29.73
CA CYS A 8 8.96 -18.45 30.25
C CYS A 8 8.89 -18.83 31.73
N ARG A 9 9.65 -19.84 32.16
CA ARG A 9 9.71 -20.29 33.57
C ARG A 9 10.43 -19.27 34.47
N GLN A 10 11.55 -18.70 34.02
CA GLN A 10 12.35 -17.75 34.81
C GLN A 10 11.76 -16.33 34.82
N GLY A 11 10.99 -15.95 33.79
CA GLY A 11 10.57 -14.56 33.56
C GLY A 11 9.44 -14.03 34.43
N GLY A 12 8.90 -14.78 35.41
CA GLY A 12 7.89 -14.29 36.35
C GLY A 12 6.62 -13.72 35.68
N GLY A 13 6.17 -14.32 34.57
CA GLY A 13 5.01 -13.85 33.80
C GLY A 13 5.28 -12.68 32.82
N LYS A 14 6.49 -12.13 32.75
CA LYS A 14 6.87 -11.10 31.75
C LYS A 14 6.69 -11.56 30.31
N TRP A 15 6.83 -12.86 30.06
CA TRP A 15 6.60 -13.46 28.74
C TRP A 15 5.19 -13.18 28.20
N LYS A 16 4.16 -13.07 29.07
CA LYS A 16 2.80 -12.72 28.65
C LYS A 16 2.75 -11.34 27.99
N LYS A 17 3.46 -10.36 28.58
CA LYS A 17 3.59 -9.01 28.00
C LYS A 17 4.32 -9.06 26.65
N TRP A 18 5.38 -9.85 26.54
CA TRP A 18 6.10 -9.99 25.26
C TRP A 18 5.24 -10.64 24.17
N VAL A 19 4.48 -11.69 24.50
CA VAL A 19 3.53 -12.31 23.56
C VAL A 19 2.43 -11.32 23.15
N GLN A 20 1.89 -10.55 24.11
CA GLN A 20 0.90 -9.52 23.81
C GLN A 20 1.46 -8.42 22.92
N THR A 21 2.66 -7.92 23.20
CA THR A 21 3.35 -6.93 22.35
C THR A 21 3.64 -7.50 20.96
N ALA A 22 4.11 -8.75 20.87
CA ALA A 22 4.37 -9.41 19.59
C ALA A 22 3.08 -9.57 18.77
N ARG A 23 1.96 -9.93 19.42
CA ARG A 23 0.64 -9.97 18.80
C ARG A 23 0.23 -8.59 18.27
N GLN A 24 0.35 -7.54 19.08
CA GLN A 24 0.02 -6.17 18.67
C GLN A 24 0.88 -5.70 17.49
N VAL A 25 2.18 -6.00 17.52
CA VAL A 25 3.11 -5.72 16.41
C VAL A 25 2.71 -6.48 15.14
N ALA A 26 2.34 -7.76 15.25
CA ALA A 26 1.92 -8.56 14.11
C ALA A 26 0.62 -8.03 13.47
N VAL A 27 -0.35 -7.63 14.29
CA VAL A 27 -1.60 -7.00 13.84
C VAL A 27 -1.29 -5.68 13.13
N LEU A 28 -0.58 -4.75 13.79
CA LEU A 28 -0.24 -3.46 13.17
C LEU A 28 0.55 -3.60 11.87
N ARG A 29 1.44 -4.59 11.78
CA ARG A 29 2.17 -4.87 10.54
C ARG A 29 1.23 -5.31 9.43
N ARG A 30 0.28 -6.21 9.72
CA ARG A 30 -0.73 -6.66 8.75
C ARG A 30 -1.60 -5.49 8.29
N ASP A 31 -2.10 -4.71 9.24
CA ASP A 31 -2.93 -3.54 8.97
C ASP A 31 -2.18 -2.52 8.10
N THR A 32 -0.92 -2.22 8.44
CA THR A 32 -0.10 -1.29 7.64
C THR A 32 0.10 -1.79 6.21
N LEU A 33 0.28 -3.11 6.01
CA LEU A 33 0.42 -3.67 4.66
C LEU A 33 -0.90 -3.61 3.88
N GLN A 34 -2.03 -3.81 4.55
CA GLN A 34 -3.35 -3.68 3.95
C GLN A 34 -3.64 -2.21 3.58
N GLU A 35 -3.36 -1.26 4.47
CA GLU A 35 -3.50 0.18 4.22
C GLU A 35 -2.63 0.63 3.03
N VAL A 36 -1.40 0.12 2.93
CA VAL A 36 -0.53 0.38 1.78
C VAL A 36 -1.19 -0.12 0.49
N ARG A 37 -1.71 -1.35 0.46
CA ARG A 37 -2.41 -1.91 -0.72
C ARG A 37 -3.63 -1.07 -1.11
N GLN A 38 -4.48 -0.77 -0.14
CA GLN A 38 -5.66 0.08 -0.34
C GLN A 38 -5.26 1.46 -0.86
N PHE A 39 -4.17 2.04 -0.34
CA PHE A 39 -3.63 3.29 -0.85
C PHE A 39 -3.16 3.18 -2.31
N HIS A 40 -2.44 2.12 -2.69
CA HIS A 40 -2.04 1.89 -4.09
C HIS A 40 -3.26 1.90 -5.02
N GLU A 41 -4.33 1.21 -4.64
CA GLU A 41 -5.59 1.13 -5.40
C GLU A 41 -6.30 2.48 -5.47
N CYS A 42 -6.51 3.14 -4.33
CA CYS A 42 -7.13 4.46 -4.24
C CYS A 42 -6.34 5.51 -5.04
N PHE A 43 -5.02 5.54 -4.89
CA PHE A 43 -4.16 6.45 -5.65
C PHE A 43 -4.29 6.20 -7.15
N ALA A 44 -4.29 4.95 -7.59
CA ALA A 44 -4.46 4.62 -9.00
C ALA A 44 -5.85 4.98 -9.54
N GLN A 45 -6.90 4.85 -8.72
CA GLN A 45 -8.24 5.32 -9.08
C GLN A 45 -8.29 6.84 -9.22
N GLU A 46 -7.70 7.58 -8.27
CA GLU A 46 -7.64 9.05 -8.33
C GLU A 46 -6.83 9.54 -9.53
N ALA A 47 -5.70 8.90 -9.83
CA ALA A 47 -4.89 9.23 -11.00
C ALA A 47 -5.67 9.01 -12.30
N ARG A 48 -6.42 7.89 -12.41
CA ARG A 48 -7.28 7.62 -13.56
C ARG A 48 -8.39 8.66 -13.73
N LYS A 49 -9.04 9.09 -12.63
CA LYS A 49 -10.04 10.17 -12.66
C LYS A 49 -9.45 11.48 -13.18
N ALA A 50 -8.22 11.78 -12.79
CA ALA A 50 -7.46 12.94 -13.27
C ALA A 50 -6.96 12.82 -14.73
N GLY A 51 -7.40 11.79 -15.47
CA GLY A 51 -6.97 11.52 -16.84
C GLY A 51 -5.52 11.03 -16.94
N ILE A 52 -4.90 10.64 -15.82
CA ILE A 52 -3.53 10.17 -15.80
C ILE A 52 -3.51 8.66 -15.97
N VAL A 53 -2.95 8.21 -17.08
CA VAL A 53 -2.77 6.78 -17.39
C VAL A 53 -1.54 6.28 -16.64
N ILE A 54 -1.75 5.52 -15.57
CA ILE A 54 -0.69 4.72 -14.96
C ILE A 54 -0.58 3.45 -15.82
N GLU A 55 0.35 3.46 -16.78
CA GLU A 55 0.69 2.24 -17.50
C GLU A 55 1.26 1.23 -16.49
N SER A 56 0.48 0.20 -16.17
CA SER A 56 0.98 -1.02 -15.53
C SER A 56 1.91 -1.70 -16.52
N LYS A 57 3.15 -1.20 -16.65
CA LYS A 57 4.20 -1.87 -17.42
C LYS A 57 4.57 -3.23 -16.83
N VAL A 58 4.01 -3.59 -15.66
CA VAL A 58 4.21 -4.87 -15.01
C VAL A 58 3.21 -5.92 -15.48
N GLU A 59 2.04 -5.55 -16.01
CA GLU A 59 1.00 -6.52 -16.40
C GLU A 59 0.76 -6.63 -17.91
N ALA A 60 1.04 -5.58 -18.70
CA ALA A 60 0.66 -5.56 -20.12
C ALA A 60 1.56 -6.36 -21.09
N ASN A 61 2.66 -6.95 -20.60
CA ASN A 61 3.52 -7.88 -21.36
C ASN A 61 3.71 -9.22 -20.64
N VAL A 62 2.77 -9.60 -19.77
CA VAL A 62 2.42 -11.01 -19.68
C VAL A 62 1.31 -11.16 -20.70
N PRO A 63 1.57 -11.67 -21.91
CA PRO A 63 0.48 -12.04 -22.81
C PRO A 63 -0.53 -12.81 -21.97
N ASN A 64 -1.83 -12.58 -22.18
CA ASN A 64 -2.84 -13.58 -21.85
C ASN A 64 -2.44 -14.85 -22.60
N ALA A 65 -1.53 -15.62 -22.01
CA ALA A 65 -0.95 -16.79 -22.58
C ALA A 65 -2.09 -17.79 -22.53
N SER A 66 -2.78 -17.92 -23.67
CA SER A 66 -3.18 -19.24 -24.14
C SER A 66 -2.06 -20.20 -23.75
N PHE A 67 -2.28 -20.97 -22.67
CA PHE A 67 -1.31 -21.82 -21.96
C PHE A 67 0.04 -21.89 -22.66
N THR A 68 0.99 -21.03 -22.29
CA THR A 68 2.34 -21.06 -22.86
C THR A 68 2.91 -22.42 -22.54
N ASN A 69 2.91 -23.30 -23.54
CA ASN A 69 3.61 -24.56 -23.47
C ASN A 69 5.09 -24.21 -23.25
N TYR A 70 5.60 -24.52 -22.06
CA TYR A 70 6.99 -24.37 -21.69
C TYR A 70 7.79 -25.41 -22.46
N GLN A 71 8.47 -24.99 -23.53
CA GLN A 71 9.29 -25.86 -24.36
C GLN A 71 10.67 -26.06 -23.73
N CYS A 72 11.17 -27.30 -23.72
CA CYS A 72 12.54 -27.57 -23.33
C CYS A 72 13.51 -27.07 -24.41
N THR A 73 14.55 -26.33 -24.02
CA THR A 73 15.58 -25.85 -24.95
C THR A 73 16.52 -26.96 -25.43
N MET A 74 16.53 -28.12 -24.76
CA MET A 74 17.43 -29.23 -25.04
C MET A 74 16.74 -30.41 -25.76
N CYS A 75 15.41 -30.41 -25.87
CA CYS A 75 14.66 -31.41 -26.63
C CYS A 75 13.26 -30.90 -27.00
N PRO A 76 12.54 -31.52 -27.95
CA PRO A 76 11.26 -31.00 -28.44
C PRO A 76 10.07 -31.20 -27.47
N ALA A 77 10.31 -31.49 -26.20
CA ALA A 77 9.24 -31.69 -25.21
C ALA A 77 8.64 -30.35 -24.76
N ASN A 78 7.31 -30.36 -24.56
CA ASN A 78 6.51 -29.21 -24.12
C ASN A 78 5.80 -29.53 -22.80
N PHE A 79 5.63 -28.53 -21.94
CA PHE A 79 5.01 -28.67 -20.64
C PHE A 79 3.96 -27.58 -20.40
N ASP A 80 2.89 -27.93 -19.71
CA ASP A 80 1.83 -27.03 -19.28
C ASP A 80 2.23 -26.15 -18.08
N SER A 81 3.39 -26.39 -17.46
CA SER A 81 3.90 -25.55 -16.38
C SER A 81 5.43 -25.54 -16.26
N GLU A 82 5.98 -24.42 -15.78
CA GLU A 82 7.41 -24.25 -15.50
C GLU A 82 7.97 -25.31 -14.53
N PRO A 83 7.27 -25.73 -13.44
CA PRO A 83 7.73 -26.80 -12.57
C PRO A 83 7.91 -28.15 -13.30
N LYS A 84 7.02 -28.47 -14.25
CA LYS A 84 7.14 -29.70 -15.06
C LYS A 84 8.31 -29.60 -16.05
N LEU A 85 8.52 -28.45 -16.69
CA LEU A 85 9.71 -28.20 -17.50
C LEU A 85 10.99 -28.35 -16.67
N ASN A 86 11.06 -27.74 -15.49
CA ASN A 86 12.23 -27.83 -14.60
C ASN A 86 12.49 -29.28 -14.15
N THR A 87 11.44 -30.04 -13.84
CA THR A 87 11.55 -31.45 -13.49
C THR A 87 12.05 -32.30 -14.67
N HIS A 88 11.56 -32.00 -15.87
CA HIS A 88 12.03 -32.64 -17.10
C HIS A 88 13.49 -32.31 -17.40
N ALA A 89 13.86 -31.04 -17.39
CA ALA A 89 15.22 -30.58 -17.62
C ALA A 89 16.19 -31.23 -16.63
N TYR A 90 15.78 -31.35 -15.37
CA TYR A 90 16.52 -32.08 -14.34
C TYR A 90 16.66 -33.57 -14.66
N ARG A 91 15.57 -34.28 -14.96
CA ARG A 91 15.60 -35.75 -15.13
C ARG A 91 16.24 -36.19 -16.44
N LYS A 92 15.95 -35.50 -17.55
CA LYS A 92 16.36 -35.90 -18.90
C LYS A 92 17.70 -35.29 -19.32
N HIS A 93 17.99 -34.08 -18.87
CA HIS A 93 19.17 -33.32 -19.27
C HIS A 93 20.15 -33.05 -18.11
N GLY A 94 19.80 -33.49 -16.90
CA GLY A 94 20.59 -33.25 -15.69
C GLY A 94 20.64 -31.78 -15.29
N TYR A 95 19.78 -30.91 -15.82
CA TYR A 95 19.82 -29.47 -15.57
C TYR A 95 19.50 -29.20 -14.09
N LYS A 96 20.41 -28.52 -13.40
CA LYS A 96 20.25 -28.15 -11.98
C LYS A 96 19.87 -26.68 -11.90
N SER A 97 18.90 -26.35 -11.04
CA SER A 97 18.62 -24.94 -10.76
C SER A 97 19.84 -24.28 -10.13
N THR A 98 20.08 -23.01 -10.44
CA THR A 98 21.18 -22.23 -9.86
C THR A 98 21.18 -22.30 -8.33
N MET A 99 20.00 -22.36 -7.69
CA MET A 99 19.89 -22.49 -6.24
C MET A 99 20.53 -23.77 -5.69
N ARG A 100 20.51 -24.88 -6.46
CA ARG A 100 21.22 -26.12 -6.09
C ARG A 100 22.72 -25.95 -6.10
N LEU A 101 23.25 -25.17 -7.05
CA LEU A 101 24.68 -24.86 -7.11
C LEU A 101 25.09 -23.92 -5.97
N LEU A 102 24.20 -23.06 -5.50
CA LEU A 102 24.49 -22.11 -4.40
C LEU A 102 24.32 -22.72 -3.00
N ALA A 103 23.50 -23.75 -2.84
CA ALA A 103 23.26 -24.42 -1.55
C ALA A 103 24.34 -25.48 -1.24
N ALA A 104 25.53 -25.03 -0.84
CA ALA A 104 26.67 -25.87 -0.46
C ALA A 104 26.46 -26.64 0.85
N SER A 105 25.66 -26.08 1.76
CA SER A 105 25.39 -26.65 3.08
C SER A 105 23.93 -26.50 3.45
N THR A 106 23.58 -26.92 4.66
CA THR A 106 22.31 -26.66 5.31
C THR A 106 22.18 -25.24 5.85
N VAL A 107 23.24 -24.43 5.81
CA VAL A 107 23.25 -23.05 6.31
C VAL A 107 23.19 -22.06 5.16
N CYS A 108 22.23 -21.13 5.19
CA CYS A 108 22.20 -20.03 4.23
C CYS A 108 23.32 -19.05 4.55
N LEU A 109 24.34 -18.98 3.68
CA LEU A 109 25.50 -18.11 3.88
C LEU A 109 25.14 -16.63 3.99
N SER A 110 24.00 -16.21 3.42
CA SER A 110 23.55 -14.81 3.55
C SER A 110 22.87 -14.50 4.88
N CYS A 111 21.91 -15.32 5.33
CA CYS A 111 21.11 -15.00 6.51
C CYS A 111 21.55 -15.74 7.78
N GLY A 112 22.55 -16.64 7.68
CA GLY A 112 23.06 -17.44 8.79
C GLY A 112 22.08 -18.49 9.33
N LYS A 113 20.89 -18.63 8.73
CA LYS A 113 19.91 -19.64 9.13
C LYS A 113 20.36 -21.03 8.71
N GLU A 114 20.47 -21.92 9.69
CA GLU A 114 20.64 -23.34 9.49
C GLU A 114 19.28 -24.02 9.34
N TYR A 115 19.16 -24.78 8.25
CA TYR A 115 18.01 -25.58 7.89
C TYR A 115 18.33 -27.05 8.17
N HIS A 116 17.35 -27.87 8.51
CA HIS A 116 17.63 -29.28 8.84
C HIS A 116 18.03 -30.13 7.64
N THR A 117 17.63 -29.69 6.45
CA THR A 117 17.78 -30.42 5.18
C THR A 117 18.25 -29.49 4.10
N ARG A 118 19.02 -30.03 3.14
CA ARG A 118 19.39 -29.27 1.93
C ARG A 118 18.13 -28.88 1.14
N SER A 119 17.11 -29.71 1.15
CA SER A 119 15.81 -29.39 0.55
C SER A 119 15.15 -28.14 1.16
N ARG A 120 15.29 -27.92 2.47
CA ARG A 120 14.71 -26.74 3.17
C ARG A 120 15.44 -25.45 2.84
N ILE A 121 16.78 -25.45 2.76
CA ILE A 121 17.51 -24.26 2.28
C ILE A 121 17.17 -23.95 0.82
N LEU A 122 17.01 -24.96 -0.05
CA LEU A 122 16.56 -24.74 -1.43
C LEU A 122 15.15 -24.12 -1.48
N GLN A 123 14.24 -24.58 -0.64
CA GLN A 123 12.92 -23.99 -0.50
C GLN A 123 13.01 -22.52 -0.04
N HIS A 124 13.88 -22.22 0.94
CA HIS A 124 14.14 -20.85 1.37
C HIS A 124 14.64 -19.97 0.22
N LEU A 125 15.64 -20.41 -0.54
CA LEU A 125 16.19 -19.64 -1.65
C LEU A 125 15.16 -19.44 -2.78
N ASN A 126 14.32 -20.45 -3.06
CA ASN A 126 13.24 -20.35 -4.03
C ASN A 126 12.09 -19.43 -3.54
N TYR A 127 11.73 -19.49 -2.26
CA TYR A 127 10.66 -18.67 -1.69
C TYR A 127 11.03 -17.17 -1.68
N MET A 128 12.29 -16.85 -1.37
CA MET A 128 12.80 -15.47 -1.42
C MET A 128 12.73 -14.87 -2.83
N LYS A 129 12.74 -15.71 -3.88
CA LYS A 129 12.49 -15.27 -5.26
C LYS A 129 11.03 -14.85 -5.50
N LEU A 130 10.07 -15.44 -4.79
CA LEU A 130 8.64 -15.29 -5.08
C LEU A 130 7.95 -14.20 -4.25
N VAL A 131 8.23 -14.10 -2.95
CA VAL A 131 7.32 -13.39 -2.03
C VAL A 131 7.59 -11.89 -1.89
N ASP A 132 8.81 -11.42 -2.15
CA ASP A 132 9.14 -10.00 -1.94
C ASP A 132 9.98 -9.37 -3.07
N ASN A 133 10.28 -10.10 -4.16
CA ASN A 133 11.39 -9.79 -5.08
C ASN A 133 12.72 -9.52 -4.32
N ASP A 134 12.80 -9.91 -3.05
CA ASP A 134 13.96 -9.71 -2.19
C ASP A 134 14.96 -10.82 -2.44
N LEU A 135 15.70 -10.65 -3.53
CA LEU A 135 16.81 -11.51 -3.91
C LEU A 135 18.02 -11.34 -2.99
N SER A 136 17.93 -10.65 -1.83
CA SER A 136 19.08 -10.38 -0.96
C SER A 136 19.87 -11.64 -0.61
N CYS A 137 19.21 -12.71 -0.19
CA CYS A 137 19.90 -13.96 0.14
C CYS A 137 20.62 -14.56 -1.08
N VAL A 138 19.94 -14.64 -2.22
CA VAL A 138 20.50 -15.19 -3.46
C VAL A 138 21.64 -14.32 -3.98
N ARG A 139 21.46 -13.00 -4.00
CA ARG A 139 22.43 -12.01 -4.47
C ARG A 139 23.69 -12.00 -3.61
N ASN A 140 23.54 -12.05 -2.29
CA ASN A 140 24.68 -12.12 -1.38
C ASN A 140 25.44 -13.43 -1.53
N ILE A 141 24.74 -14.57 -1.68
CA ILE A 141 25.42 -15.84 -1.93
C ILE A 141 26.16 -15.79 -3.28
N LEU A 142 25.55 -15.25 -4.34
CA LEU A 142 26.24 -15.07 -5.63
C LEU A 142 27.45 -14.13 -5.55
N ALA A 143 27.41 -13.12 -4.69
CA ALA A 143 28.49 -12.14 -4.54
C ALA A 143 29.68 -12.69 -3.74
N PHE A 144 29.46 -13.60 -2.78
CA PHE A 144 30.48 -13.98 -1.80
C PHE A 144 30.78 -15.47 -1.73
N ALA A 145 29.90 -16.33 -2.25
CA ALA A 145 30.10 -17.77 -2.23
C ALA A 145 30.47 -18.27 -3.63
N ASN A 146 31.46 -19.16 -3.68
CA ASN A 146 31.70 -19.94 -4.87
C ASN A 146 30.53 -20.90 -5.07
N ALA A 147 29.91 -20.86 -6.24
CA ALA A 147 28.95 -21.88 -6.62
C ALA A 147 29.64 -23.25 -6.60
N ASN A 148 28.98 -24.26 -6.04
CA ASN A 148 29.46 -25.63 -6.11
C ASN A 148 29.55 -26.04 -7.58
N SER A 149 30.56 -26.85 -7.89
CA SER A 149 30.60 -27.60 -9.14
C SER A 149 29.34 -28.47 -9.27
N ARG A 150 29.03 -28.88 -10.49
CA ARG A 150 27.87 -29.75 -10.75
C ARG A 150 28.04 -31.09 -10.03
N GLU A 151 29.26 -31.60 -10.03
CA GLU A 151 29.67 -32.85 -9.39
C GLU A 151 29.48 -32.79 -7.87
N GLU A 152 29.87 -31.67 -7.22
CA GLU A 152 29.63 -31.45 -5.79
C GLU A 152 28.14 -31.33 -5.48
N ALA A 153 27.39 -30.59 -6.30
CA ALA A 153 25.95 -30.45 -6.12
C ALA A 153 25.23 -31.81 -6.26
N ASP A 154 25.70 -32.68 -7.15
CA ASP A 154 25.21 -34.05 -7.33
C ASP A 154 25.57 -34.96 -6.15
N ALA A 155 26.80 -34.88 -5.64
CA ALA A 155 27.22 -35.62 -4.45
C ALA A 155 26.37 -35.24 -3.22
N LEU A 156 26.09 -33.94 -3.05
CA LEU A 156 25.21 -33.43 -1.99
C LEU A 156 23.76 -33.89 -2.18
N ASP A 157 23.25 -33.90 -3.41
CA ASP A 157 21.90 -34.37 -3.72
C ASP A 157 21.77 -35.88 -3.46
N ALA A 158 22.78 -36.67 -3.81
CA ALA A 158 22.82 -38.12 -3.55
C ALA A 158 22.86 -38.41 -2.04
N THR A 159 23.68 -37.67 -1.29
CA THR A 159 23.78 -37.78 0.18
C THR A 159 22.43 -37.47 0.83
N GLU A 160 21.76 -36.39 0.42
CA GLU A 160 20.45 -36.04 0.97
C GLU A 160 19.36 -37.06 0.58
N ALA A 161 19.40 -37.59 -0.64
CA ALA A 161 18.49 -38.64 -1.07
C ALA A 161 18.63 -39.91 -0.21
N GLN A 162 19.88 -40.33 0.10
CA GLN A 162 20.13 -41.45 1.01
C GLN A 162 19.59 -41.18 2.42
N ARG A 163 19.77 -39.95 2.94
CA ARG A 163 19.25 -39.55 4.25
C ARG A 163 17.72 -39.58 4.30
N LEU A 164 17.06 -39.08 3.26
CA LEU A 164 15.59 -39.11 3.15
C LEU A 164 15.05 -40.54 3.05
N LEU A 165 15.74 -41.43 2.30
CA LEU A 165 15.39 -42.84 2.24
C LEU A 165 15.55 -43.55 3.59
N ALA A 166 16.62 -43.25 4.33
CA ALA A 166 16.85 -43.78 5.68
C ALA A 166 15.76 -43.31 6.65
N ALA A 167 15.42 -42.01 6.63
CA ALA A 167 14.33 -41.45 7.43
C ALA A 167 12.98 -42.12 7.12
N LYS A 168 12.67 -42.32 5.83
CA LYS A 168 11.45 -43.00 5.39
C LYS A 168 11.39 -44.46 5.88
N ARG A 169 12.52 -45.18 5.82
CA ARG A 169 12.62 -46.56 6.35
C ARG A 169 12.44 -46.61 7.88
N ALA A 170 12.85 -45.56 8.57
CA ALA A 170 12.64 -45.42 10.01
C ALA A 170 11.21 -44.95 10.39
N GLY A 171 10.28 -44.91 9.43
CA GLY A 171 8.90 -44.46 9.67
C GLY A 171 8.79 -42.95 9.92
N GLN A 172 9.82 -42.17 9.63
CA GLN A 172 9.78 -40.72 9.72
C GLN A 172 9.14 -40.18 8.43
N GLN A 173 7.88 -39.74 8.52
CA GLN A 173 7.27 -38.93 7.48
C GLN A 173 7.96 -37.56 7.39
N ASP A 174 7.91 -36.97 6.18
CA ASP A 174 8.66 -35.80 5.72
C ASP A 174 9.26 -34.96 6.87
N ALA A 175 10.59 -34.85 6.90
CA ALA A 175 11.33 -34.07 7.90
C ALA A 175 10.99 -32.56 7.90
N LYS A 176 10.03 -32.15 7.07
CA LYS A 176 9.46 -30.81 7.04
C LYS A 176 8.96 -30.43 8.44
N ASP A 177 8.22 -31.26 9.14
CA ASP A 177 7.40 -30.73 10.24
C ASP A 177 8.03 -30.81 11.62
N ARG A 178 9.22 -31.43 11.75
CA ARG A 178 9.75 -31.78 13.08
C ARG A 178 10.67 -30.75 13.71
N TYR A 179 11.32 -29.89 12.93
CA TYR A 179 12.35 -29.01 13.50
C TYR A 179 12.34 -27.59 12.89
N PRO A 180 12.36 -26.55 13.74
CA PRO A 180 12.43 -25.16 13.30
C PRO A 180 13.87 -24.79 12.87
N CYS A 181 14.01 -24.06 11.77
CA CYS A 181 15.31 -23.49 11.41
C CYS A 181 15.82 -22.57 12.53
N TYR A 182 17.13 -22.59 12.80
CA TYR A 182 17.74 -21.73 13.81
C TYR A 182 18.84 -20.87 13.18
N CYS A 183 19.05 -19.68 13.73
CA CYS A 183 20.12 -18.80 13.26
C CYS A 183 21.42 -19.21 13.93
N THR A 184 22.43 -19.59 13.16
CA THR A 184 23.79 -19.80 13.68
C THR A 184 24.44 -18.45 13.94
N ILE A 185 25.17 -18.33 15.05
CA ILE A 185 26.00 -17.16 15.35
C ILE A 185 27.27 -17.32 14.51
N GLY A 186 27.19 -16.94 13.23
CA GLY A 186 28.33 -16.85 12.33
C GLY A 186 28.62 -15.39 11.96
N PRO A 187 29.78 -15.09 11.36
CA PRO A 187 29.99 -13.79 10.75
C PRO A 187 28.93 -13.62 9.67
N THR A 188 27.90 -12.80 9.92
CA THR A 188 27.04 -12.29 8.84
C THR A 188 27.98 -11.73 7.80
N LEU A 189 27.94 -12.26 6.57
CA LEU A 189 28.59 -11.62 5.43
C LEU A 189 28.24 -10.14 5.52
N ALA A 190 29.25 -9.31 5.85
CA ALA A 190 29.04 -7.88 5.92
C ALA A 190 28.53 -7.49 4.54
N LEU A 191 27.32 -6.92 4.49
CA LEU A 191 26.64 -6.52 3.27
C LEU A 191 27.47 -5.44 2.56
N PHE A 192 28.52 -5.83 1.84
CA PHE A 192 29.21 -4.96 0.90
C PHE A 192 28.44 -5.01 -0.41
N CYS A 193 27.35 -4.23 -0.46
CA CYS A 193 26.59 -4.00 -1.67
C CYS A 193 27.19 -2.78 -2.37
N ASP A 194 28.28 -2.96 -3.14
CA ASP A 194 28.71 -1.99 -4.15
C ASP A 194 29.54 -2.73 -5.23
N GLN A 195 29.20 -2.53 -6.50
CA GLN A 195 30.05 -2.71 -7.71
C GLN A 195 30.07 -4.02 -8.52
N VAL A 196 28.93 -4.54 -9.02
CA VAL A 196 28.97 -5.29 -10.30
C VAL A 196 27.73 -4.99 -11.17
N PRO A 197 27.88 -4.43 -12.39
CA PRO A 197 26.82 -4.36 -13.37
C PRO A 197 26.85 -5.57 -14.33
N VAL A 198 25.70 -6.16 -14.61
CA VAL A 198 25.52 -7.15 -15.70
C VAL A 198 24.32 -6.70 -16.53
N GLU A 199 24.55 -6.37 -17.80
CA GLU A 199 23.50 -6.08 -18.78
C GLU A 199 23.35 -7.26 -19.75
N MET A 200 22.10 -7.62 -20.07
CA MET A 200 21.77 -8.53 -21.17
C MET A 200 20.54 -7.98 -21.91
N GLU A 201 20.67 -7.77 -23.22
CA GLU A 201 19.59 -7.35 -24.12
C GLU A 201 19.00 -8.55 -24.89
N PHE A 202 17.69 -8.50 -25.15
CA PHE A 202 17.02 -9.41 -26.08
C PHE A 202 16.08 -8.62 -27.01
N VAL A 203 16.07 -9.03 -28.28
CA VAL A 203 15.26 -8.50 -29.39
C VAL A 203 14.13 -9.50 -29.72
N THR A 204 12.94 -9.01 -30.04
CA THR A 204 11.80 -9.83 -30.52
C THR A 204 11.16 -9.20 -31.77
N PRO A 205 10.71 -9.99 -32.78
CA PRO A 205 9.96 -9.48 -33.93
C PRO A 205 8.44 -9.80 -33.87
N ASP A 206 7.66 -8.93 -34.52
CA ASP A 206 6.19 -8.87 -34.55
C ASP A 206 5.52 -9.82 -35.57
N VAL A 207 4.39 -10.45 -35.21
CA VAL A 207 3.37 -11.00 -36.15
C VAL A 207 1.95 -10.91 -35.53
N PRO A 208 0.90 -10.55 -36.29
CA PRO A 208 -0.47 -10.33 -35.78
C PRO A 208 -1.40 -11.56 -35.90
N ILE A 209 -2.39 -11.69 -35.00
CA ILE A 209 -3.44 -12.73 -35.04
C ILE A 209 -4.83 -12.12 -34.86
N GLN A 210 -5.80 -12.61 -35.66
CA GLN A 210 -7.24 -12.29 -35.62
C GLN A 210 -8.01 -13.27 -34.70
N SER A 211 -9.08 -12.79 -34.07
CA SER A 211 -9.96 -13.58 -33.19
C SER A 211 -11.36 -13.75 -33.76
N ASN A 212 -11.99 -14.90 -33.49
CA ASN A 212 -13.43 -15.15 -33.64
C ASN A 212 -13.95 -15.77 -32.34
N SER A 213 -15.16 -15.36 -31.93
CA SER A 213 -15.86 -15.85 -30.73
C SER A 213 -17.18 -16.53 -31.10
N THR A 214 -17.59 -17.50 -30.28
CA THR A 214 -18.93 -18.12 -30.31
C THR A 214 -19.48 -18.27 -28.89
N SER A 215 -20.77 -17.95 -28.73
CA SER A 215 -21.54 -17.94 -27.47
C SER A 215 -22.12 -19.32 -27.12
N LEU A 216 -22.22 -19.62 -25.82
CA LEU A 216 -22.79 -20.85 -25.25
C LEU A 216 -24.28 -20.69 -24.87
N ASN A 217 -25.00 -21.82 -24.82
CA ASN A 217 -26.45 -21.94 -24.68
C ASN A 217 -26.88 -22.19 -23.22
N VAL A 218 -27.94 -21.50 -22.79
CA VAL A 218 -28.58 -21.52 -21.46
C VAL A 218 -28.95 -22.94 -20.97
N GLU A 219 -29.27 -23.86 -21.88
CA GLU A 219 -29.68 -25.23 -21.54
C GLU A 219 -28.54 -26.08 -20.95
N GLU A 220 -27.28 -25.73 -21.24
CA GLU A 220 -26.09 -26.40 -20.67
C GLU A 220 -25.81 -25.93 -19.23
N VAL A 221 -26.24 -24.71 -18.89
CA VAL A 221 -26.05 -24.09 -17.57
C VAL A 221 -27.00 -24.71 -16.53
N GLU A 222 -28.26 -24.94 -16.88
CA GLU A 222 -29.23 -25.58 -15.96
C GLU A 222 -28.86 -27.03 -15.63
N LYS A 223 -28.22 -27.72 -16.57
CA LYS A 223 -27.75 -29.10 -16.41
C LYS A 223 -26.57 -29.19 -15.43
N ALA A 224 -25.65 -28.21 -15.48
CA ALA A 224 -24.52 -28.11 -14.56
C ALA A 224 -24.98 -27.80 -13.11
N TYR A 225 -25.97 -26.92 -12.95
CA TYR A 225 -26.51 -26.56 -11.64
C TYR A 225 -27.16 -27.74 -10.89
N THR A 226 -27.88 -28.59 -11.62
CA THR A 226 -28.56 -29.76 -11.04
C THR A 226 -27.56 -30.86 -10.62
N ALA A 227 -26.45 -30.99 -11.37
CA ALA A 227 -25.37 -31.92 -11.04
C ALA A 227 -24.63 -31.50 -9.74
N LEU A 228 -24.30 -30.21 -9.61
CA LEU A 228 -23.61 -29.63 -8.45
C LEU A 228 -24.36 -29.90 -7.14
N LYS A 229 -25.70 -29.79 -7.16
CA LYS A 229 -26.55 -30.03 -5.99
C LYS A 229 -26.53 -31.49 -5.50
N SER A 230 -26.22 -32.44 -6.38
CA SER A 230 -26.15 -33.87 -6.03
C SER A 230 -24.77 -34.29 -5.49
N GLU A 231 -23.70 -33.59 -5.86
CA GLU A 231 -22.33 -33.90 -5.45
C GLU A 231 -21.93 -33.28 -4.11
N ILE A 232 -22.55 -32.16 -3.71
CA ILE A 232 -22.28 -31.46 -2.44
C ILE A 232 -22.56 -32.34 -1.20
N GLY A 233 -23.41 -33.37 -1.31
CA GLY A 233 -23.62 -34.34 -0.23
C GLY A 233 -22.44 -35.28 0.07
N ILE A 234 -21.33 -35.22 -0.66
CA ILE A 234 -20.26 -36.23 -0.63
C ILE A 234 -18.84 -35.64 -0.40
N LEU A 235 -18.66 -34.32 -0.39
CA LEU A 235 -17.32 -33.72 -0.49
C LEU A 235 -16.48 -33.86 0.79
N ASN A 236 -15.29 -34.45 0.64
CA ASN A 236 -14.30 -34.69 1.70
C ASN A 236 -12.92 -34.04 1.42
N ARG A 237 -12.79 -33.13 0.41
CA ARG A 237 -11.50 -32.50 0.06
C ARG A 237 -11.60 -31.03 -0.40
N VAL A 238 -10.55 -30.27 -0.10
CA VAL A 238 -10.35 -28.83 -0.40
C VAL A 238 -10.39 -28.49 -1.90
N SER A 239 -10.03 -29.43 -2.79
CA SER A 239 -10.08 -29.21 -4.25
C SER A 239 -11.51 -29.00 -4.74
N ASP A 240 -12.44 -29.77 -4.18
CA ASP A 240 -13.82 -29.83 -4.63
C ASP A 240 -14.58 -28.56 -4.22
N ILE A 241 -14.19 -27.94 -3.10
CA ILE A 241 -14.74 -26.66 -2.62
C ILE A 241 -14.30 -25.51 -3.54
N ASN A 242 -13.03 -25.50 -3.95
CA ASN A 242 -12.49 -24.42 -4.79
C ASN A 242 -13.08 -24.48 -6.22
N GLU A 243 -13.30 -25.68 -6.76
CA GLU A 243 -14.02 -25.86 -8.03
C GLU A 243 -15.50 -25.45 -7.92
N CYS A 244 -16.18 -25.75 -6.80
CA CYS A 244 -17.55 -25.29 -6.56
C CYS A 244 -17.66 -23.76 -6.49
N VAL A 245 -16.72 -23.09 -5.80
CA VAL A 245 -16.70 -21.62 -5.69
C VAL A 245 -16.45 -20.97 -7.05
N GLN A 246 -15.51 -21.49 -7.84
CA GLN A 246 -15.24 -20.98 -9.19
C GLN A 246 -16.43 -21.19 -10.14
N CYS A 247 -17.11 -22.34 -10.03
CA CYS A 247 -18.33 -22.61 -10.79
C CYS A 247 -19.46 -21.65 -10.39
N ALA A 248 -19.64 -21.38 -9.09
CA ALA A 248 -20.64 -20.43 -8.59
C ALA A 248 -20.35 -19.00 -9.06
N VAL A 249 -19.09 -18.53 -9.01
CA VAL A 249 -18.69 -17.19 -9.49
C VAL A 249 -18.91 -17.05 -11.00
N SER A 250 -18.65 -18.10 -11.79
CA SER A 250 -18.92 -18.12 -13.22
C SER A 250 -20.41 -18.02 -13.56
N ILE A 251 -21.29 -18.60 -12.74
CA ILE A 251 -22.75 -18.55 -12.95
C ILE A 251 -23.32 -17.17 -12.59
N VAL A 252 -22.72 -16.49 -11.61
CA VAL A 252 -23.13 -15.15 -11.14
C VAL A 252 -22.90 -14.05 -12.16
N GLY A 253 -21.94 -14.22 -13.08
CA GLY A 253 -21.67 -13.25 -14.14
C GLY A 253 -22.89 -12.95 -15.04
N ASP A 254 -23.84 -13.90 -15.15
CA ASP A 254 -24.91 -13.85 -16.16
C ASP A 254 -26.35 -13.91 -15.59
N SER A 255 -26.57 -13.91 -14.26
CA SER A 255 -27.93 -14.07 -13.69
C SER A 255 -28.54 -12.77 -13.14
N HIS A 256 -29.82 -12.52 -13.45
CA HIS A 256 -30.59 -11.35 -13.00
C HIS A 256 -31.25 -11.49 -11.61
N ASP A 257 -30.99 -12.56 -10.86
CA ASP A 257 -31.73 -12.85 -9.60
C ASP A 257 -30.80 -12.97 -8.37
N LEU A 258 -30.03 -11.90 -8.16
CA LEU A 258 -29.06 -11.73 -7.07
C LEU A 258 -29.64 -11.99 -5.65
N PRO A 259 -30.89 -11.61 -5.31
CA PRO A 259 -31.43 -11.81 -3.96
C PRO A 259 -31.60 -13.29 -3.57
N VAL A 260 -31.98 -14.15 -4.53
CA VAL A 260 -32.17 -15.59 -4.30
C VAL A 260 -30.83 -16.27 -4.04
N PHE A 261 -29.77 -15.83 -4.74
CA PHE A 261 -28.41 -16.30 -4.57
C PHE A 261 -27.80 -15.90 -3.22
N CYS A 262 -27.94 -14.63 -2.82
CA CYS A 262 -27.49 -14.16 -1.50
C CYS A 262 -28.18 -14.93 -0.35
N ALA A 263 -29.48 -15.22 -0.50
CA ALA A 263 -30.22 -16.02 0.47
C ALA A 263 -29.77 -17.51 0.50
N ALA A 264 -29.17 -18.03 -0.58
CA ALA A 264 -28.61 -19.37 -0.63
C ALA A 264 -27.21 -19.42 0.01
N LEU A 265 -26.34 -18.44 -0.30
CA LEU A 265 -25.03 -18.29 0.32
C LEU A 265 -25.12 -18.09 1.83
N LYS A 266 -26.08 -17.28 2.30
CA LYS A 266 -26.31 -17.05 3.73
C LYS A 266 -26.75 -18.32 4.45
N ARG A 267 -27.66 -19.10 3.86
CA ARG A 267 -28.06 -20.41 4.40
C ARG A 267 -26.92 -21.43 4.42
N MET A 268 -26.00 -21.35 3.46
CA MET A 268 -24.80 -22.20 3.43
C MET A 268 -23.83 -21.82 4.55
N LEU A 269 -23.59 -20.52 4.78
CA LEU A 269 -22.82 -20.01 5.92
C LEU A 269 -23.43 -20.46 7.25
N ASP A 270 -24.73 -20.28 7.44
CA ASP A 270 -25.43 -20.64 8.67
C ASP A 270 -25.35 -22.16 8.97
N SER A 271 -25.36 -23.00 7.91
CA SER A 271 -25.17 -24.45 8.02
C SER A 271 -23.72 -24.84 8.34
N LEU A 272 -22.74 -24.12 7.81
CA LEU A 272 -21.32 -24.36 8.10
C LEU A 272 -20.94 -23.93 9.53
N ASP A 273 -21.56 -22.87 10.04
CA ASP A 273 -21.41 -22.42 11.42
C ASP A 273 -21.99 -23.43 12.43
N SER A 274 -23.04 -24.20 12.07
CA SER A 274 -23.58 -25.24 12.95
C SER A 274 -22.71 -26.51 13.00
N ASP A 275 -21.98 -26.82 11.92
CA ASP A 275 -21.10 -27.99 11.82
C ASP A 275 -19.68 -27.71 12.37
N PHE A 276 -19.44 -26.47 12.82
CA PHE A 276 -18.17 -25.93 13.30
C PHE A 276 -17.57 -26.67 14.51
N GLU A 277 -18.39 -27.16 15.45
CA GLU A 277 -17.88 -27.89 16.62
C GLU A 277 -17.17 -29.20 16.24
N GLU A 278 -17.49 -29.80 15.08
CA GLU A 278 -16.90 -31.05 14.62
C GLU A 278 -15.72 -30.85 13.65
N LEU A 279 -15.74 -29.79 12.83
CA LEU A 279 -14.70 -29.50 11.82
C LEU A 279 -13.48 -28.72 12.37
N SER A 280 -13.62 -28.07 13.53
CA SER A 280 -12.63 -27.16 14.14
C SER A 280 -11.25 -27.78 14.44
N ILE A 281 -11.10 -29.11 14.41
CA ILE A 281 -9.88 -29.77 14.89
C ILE A 281 -8.81 -29.88 13.80
N ASP A 282 -9.18 -30.03 12.53
CA ASP A 282 -8.23 -30.50 11.52
C ASP A 282 -7.77 -29.43 10.50
N GLU A 283 -8.59 -28.45 10.08
CA GLU A 283 -8.19 -27.46 9.06
C GLU A 283 -8.84 -26.05 9.20
N PRO A 284 -8.41 -25.22 10.18
CA PRO A 284 -9.02 -23.91 10.44
C PRO A 284 -8.81 -22.85 9.34
N ASP A 285 -7.76 -22.98 8.52
CA ASP A 285 -7.41 -22.00 7.49
C ASP A 285 -8.35 -22.04 6.27
N CYS A 286 -8.92 -23.21 5.95
CA CYS A 286 -9.84 -23.41 4.83
C CYS A 286 -11.20 -22.72 5.10
N PHE A 287 -11.67 -22.75 6.34
CA PHE A 287 -12.91 -22.10 6.74
C PHE A 287 -12.79 -20.57 6.70
N ILE A 288 -11.68 -20.01 7.18
CA ILE A 288 -11.42 -18.56 7.11
C ILE A 288 -11.43 -18.08 5.66
N LEU A 289 -10.80 -18.82 4.75
CA LEU A 289 -10.81 -18.53 3.32
C LEU A 289 -12.22 -18.57 2.71
N LEU A 290 -13.03 -19.55 3.06
CA LEU A 290 -14.40 -19.67 2.56
C LEU A 290 -15.30 -18.55 3.13
N GLN A 291 -15.17 -18.25 4.42
CA GLN A 291 -15.90 -17.18 5.09
C GLN A 291 -15.55 -15.80 4.49
N ASP A 292 -14.26 -15.55 4.22
CA ASP A 292 -13.81 -14.31 3.58
C ASP A 292 -14.39 -14.17 2.16
N VAL A 293 -14.37 -15.24 1.36
CA VAL A 293 -14.92 -15.24 -0.01
C VAL A 293 -16.43 -15.01 0.00
N VAL A 294 -17.18 -15.70 0.86
CA VAL A 294 -18.63 -15.53 0.92
C VAL A 294 -19.01 -14.15 1.47
N SER A 295 -18.30 -13.63 2.48
CA SER A 295 -18.51 -12.28 3.01
C SER A 295 -18.26 -11.23 1.93
N GLN A 296 -17.19 -11.38 1.14
CA GLN A 296 -16.89 -10.48 0.04
C GLN A 296 -17.94 -10.54 -1.08
N CYS A 297 -18.52 -11.71 -1.37
CA CYS A 297 -19.64 -11.82 -2.31
C CYS A 297 -20.92 -11.13 -1.79
N LEU A 298 -21.21 -11.23 -0.50
CA LEU A 298 -22.36 -10.57 0.13
C LEU A 298 -22.20 -9.04 0.18
N GLU A 299 -21.01 -8.55 0.54
CA GLU A 299 -20.69 -7.11 0.54
C GLU A 299 -20.84 -6.51 -0.87
N ASN A 300 -20.34 -7.21 -1.90
CA ASN A 300 -20.49 -6.78 -3.29
C ASN A 300 -21.95 -6.77 -3.76
N ALA A 301 -22.80 -7.67 -3.25
CA ALA A 301 -24.22 -7.70 -3.56
C ALA A 301 -25.01 -6.61 -2.83
N GLU A 302 -24.69 -6.32 -1.56
CA GLU A 302 -25.30 -5.24 -0.79
C GLU A 302 -24.94 -3.85 -1.34
N CYS A 303 -23.76 -3.69 -1.96
CA CYS A 303 -23.41 -2.47 -2.69
C CYS A 303 -24.29 -2.17 -3.92
N LEU A 304 -25.00 -3.15 -4.48
CA LEU A 304 -25.92 -2.95 -5.60
C LEU A 304 -27.32 -2.50 -5.18
N ASP A 305 -27.68 -2.70 -3.90
CA ASP A 305 -28.96 -2.28 -3.30
C ASP A 305 -28.87 -0.94 -2.54
N ASP A 306 -27.75 -0.20 -2.69
CA ASP A 306 -27.56 1.13 -2.09
C ASP A 306 -28.65 2.14 -2.58
N PRO A 307 -29.53 2.65 -1.69
CA PRO A 307 -30.56 3.63 -2.04
C PRO A 307 -30.00 4.99 -2.51
N TYR A 308 -28.68 5.19 -2.44
CA TYR A 308 -27.97 6.41 -2.83
C TYR A 308 -27.23 6.31 -4.17
N MET A 309 -27.25 5.17 -4.86
CA MET A 309 -26.79 5.07 -6.26
C MET A 309 -27.75 5.85 -7.20
N PRO A 310 -27.26 6.77 -8.05
CA PRO A 310 -28.12 7.57 -8.92
C PRO A 310 -28.75 6.69 -10.00
N ARG A 311 -30.05 6.39 -9.86
CA ARG A 311 -30.85 5.77 -10.93
C ARG A 311 -30.98 6.75 -12.09
N ALA A 312 -30.75 6.27 -13.32
CA ALA A 312 -31.04 7.04 -14.53
C ALA A 312 -32.51 7.52 -14.49
N PRO A 313 -32.79 8.81 -14.76
CA PRO A 313 -34.15 9.33 -14.67
C PRO A 313 -35.04 8.67 -15.74
N ALA A 314 -36.15 8.10 -15.31
CA ALA A 314 -37.21 7.66 -16.21
C ALA A 314 -37.73 8.88 -17.01
N PRO A 315 -37.94 8.75 -18.33
CA PRO A 315 -38.32 9.89 -19.16
C PRO A 315 -39.77 10.31 -18.88
N GLY A 316 -39.91 11.52 -18.34
CA GLY A 316 -41.11 12.33 -18.47
C GLY A 316 -42.01 12.37 -17.24
N HIS A 317 -41.83 13.38 -16.39
CA HIS A 317 -42.91 14.04 -15.66
C HIS A 317 -42.48 15.46 -15.26
N LYS A 318 -43.09 16.49 -15.86
CA LYS A 318 -42.90 17.90 -15.46
C LYS A 318 -43.87 18.22 -14.32
N ARG A 319 -43.37 18.65 -13.16
CA ARG A 319 -44.18 19.36 -12.16
C ARG A 319 -43.65 20.78 -11.99
N ASN A 320 -44.54 21.75 -12.23
CA ASN A 320 -44.34 23.16 -11.92
C ASN A 320 -44.46 23.35 -10.41
N VAL A 321 -43.48 24.02 -9.79
CA VAL A 321 -43.62 24.59 -8.45
C VAL A 321 -43.22 26.06 -8.51
N SER A 322 -44.17 26.91 -8.13
CA SER A 322 -44.06 28.36 -8.04
C SER A 322 -43.27 28.81 -6.82
N VAL A 323 -42.35 29.76 -7.00
CA VAL A 323 -41.58 30.41 -5.94
C VAL A 323 -42.32 31.66 -5.43
N PRO A 324 -42.52 31.85 -4.11
CA PRO A 324 -42.87 33.16 -3.58
C PRO A 324 -41.62 33.97 -3.21
N LYS A 325 -41.58 35.23 -3.67
CA LYS A 325 -40.58 36.23 -3.30
C LYS A 325 -40.86 36.78 -1.90
N ARG A 326 -39.85 36.83 -1.03
CA ARG A 326 -39.84 37.77 0.11
C ARG A 326 -38.42 38.27 0.38
N ARG A 327 -38.26 39.59 0.39
CA ARG A 327 -37.06 40.31 0.89
C ARG A 327 -37.37 40.81 2.30
N VAL A 328 -36.45 40.60 3.23
CA VAL A 328 -36.37 41.31 4.53
C VAL A 328 -34.88 41.62 4.77
N PRO A 329 -34.51 42.78 5.37
CA PRO A 329 -33.12 43.22 5.50
C PRO A 329 -32.39 42.50 6.64
N VAL A 330 -31.09 42.28 6.45
CA VAL A 330 -30.18 41.62 7.39
C VAL A 330 -29.88 42.54 8.58
N ALA A 331 -30.21 42.09 9.79
CA ALA A 331 -29.61 42.59 11.03
C ALA A 331 -28.34 41.77 11.36
N ARG A 332 -27.32 42.43 11.92
CA ARG A 332 -26.06 41.78 12.35
C ARG A 332 -26.31 40.71 13.43
N PRO A 333 -25.66 39.53 13.39
CA PRO A 333 -25.84 38.54 14.44
C PRO A 333 -25.01 38.87 15.69
N VAL A 334 -25.65 38.72 16.84
CA VAL A 334 -25.05 38.64 18.17
C VAL A 334 -24.48 37.23 18.36
N LEU A 335 -23.27 37.12 18.92
CA LEU A 335 -22.60 35.86 19.28
C LEU A 335 -23.49 35.02 20.21
N GLY A 336 -24.00 33.88 19.69
CA GLY A 336 -24.79 32.89 20.43
C GLY A 336 -24.03 31.58 20.63
N GLN A 337 -24.41 30.83 21.68
CA GLN A 337 -23.87 29.52 22.06
C GLN A 337 -23.97 28.50 20.91
N GLY A 338 -22.92 27.68 20.75
CA GLY A 338 -22.76 26.76 19.63
C GLY A 338 -23.88 25.72 19.49
N THR A 339 -24.32 25.49 18.25
CA THR A 339 -25.26 24.44 17.86
C THR A 339 -24.52 23.13 17.58
N ASP A 340 -25.20 22.01 17.86
CA ASP A 340 -24.69 20.66 17.62
C ASP A 340 -24.65 20.34 16.11
N VAL A 341 -23.66 19.57 15.66
CA VAL A 341 -23.38 19.34 14.22
C VAL A 341 -24.51 18.55 13.53
N GLN A 342 -25.31 17.80 14.30
CA GLN A 342 -26.39 16.99 13.75
C GLN A 342 -27.56 17.81 13.19
N ASP A 343 -27.77 19.05 13.65
CA ASP A 343 -28.90 19.89 13.21
C ASP A 343 -28.63 20.67 11.90
N CYS A 344 -27.44 20.51 11.30
CA CYS A 344 -26.99 21.30 10.14
C CYS A 344 -27.39 20.71 8.77
N ASN A 345 -28.14 19.60 8.73
CA ASN A 345 -28.33 18.79 7.51
C ASN A 345 -29.54 19.17 6.63
N GLU A 346 -30.48 20.01 7.11
CA GLU A 346 -31.73 20.27 6.37
C GLU A 346 -31.63 21.44 5.38
N ASP A 347 -30.64 22.33 5.53
CA ASP A 347 -30.38 23.41 4.59
C ASP A 347 -28.97 23.24 3.99
N LYS A 348 -28.87 23.30 2.66
CA LYS A 348 -27.60 23.21 1.90
C LYS A 348 -26.63 24.39 2.13
N GLN A 349 -26.67 25.02 3.30
CA GLN A 349 -25.76 26.07 3.70
C GLN A 349 -24.46 25.43 4.19
N HIS A 350 -23.38 25.68 3.45
CA HIS A 350 -22.05 25.19 3.79
C HIS A 350 -21.49 26.01 4.95
N TYR A 351 -21.23 25.36 6.08
CA TYR A 351 -20.61 25.96 7.25
C TYR A 351 -19.10 25.64 7.31
N LEU A 352 -18.29 26.65 7.59
CA LEU A 352 -16.86 26.54 7.90
C LEU A 352 -16.69 25.97 9.31
N VAL A 353 -15.79 25.02 9.55
CA VAL A 353 -15.35 24.68 10.91
C VAL A 353 -14.00 25.37 11.14
N LEU A 354 -14.01 26.50 11.86
CA LEU A 354 -12.82 27.36 12.03
C LEU A 354 -11.68 26.70 12.81
N GLU A 355 -11.99 25.79 13.73
CA GLU A 355 -11.04 24.92 14.42
C GLU A 355 -11.68 23.54 14.59
N THR A 356 -11.07 22.50 14.03
CA THR A 356 -11.44 21.11 14.36
C THR A 356 -10.27 20.43 15.03
N ALA A 357 -10.31 20.39 16.37
CA ALA A 357 -9.73 19.25 17.07
C ALA A 357 -10.80 18.14 17.03
N VAL A 358 -10.75 17.29 15.99
CA VAL A 358 -11.57 16.08 15.98
C VAL A 358 -10.95 15.14 17.00
N HIS A 359 -11.53 15.08 18.20
CA HIS A 359 -11.16 14.07 19.18
C HIS A 359 -11.76 12.72 18.78
N ALA A 360 -11.16 11.63 19.28
CA ALA A 360 -11.49 10.24 18.98
C ALA A 360 -12.97 9.83 19.15
N THR A 361 -13.83 10.69 19.71
CA THR A 361 -15.27 10.44 19.88
C THR A 361 -16.15 10.96 18.73
N GLY A 362 -15.58 11.55 17.67
CA GLY A 362 -16.34 12.06 16.52
C GLY A 362 -17.13 13.36 16.79
N ALA A 363 -17.11 13.87 18.02
CA ALA A 363 -17.70 15.14 18.39
C ALA A 363 -16.66 16.26 18.26
N ALA A 364 -16.87 17.20 17.35
CA ALA A 364 -16.04 18.38 17.25
C ALA A 364 -16.48 19.42 18.30
N LYS A 365 -15.71 19.57 19.38
CA LYS A 365 -15.92 20.68 20.33
C LYS A 365 -15.47 21.98 19.66
N ASN A 366 -16.33 23.00 19.69
CA ASN A 366 -16.11 24.36 19.17
C ASN A 366 -16.09 24.49 17.63
N CYS A 367 -17.00 23.82 16.92
CA CYS A 367 -17.25 24.19 15.52
C CYS A 367 -17.95 25.55 15.46
N VAL A 368 -17.21 26.61 15.11
CA VAL A 368 -17.84 27.86 14.68
C VAL A 368 -18.18 27.72 13.21
N CYS A 369 -19.41 27.30 12.95
CA CYS A 369 -20.04 27.16 11.64
C CYS A 369 -20.26 28.52 10.97
N VAL A 370 -19.40 28.92 10.02
CA VAL A 370 -19.58 30.20 9.27
C VAL A 370 -20.07 29.93 7.84
N PRO A 371 -21.18 30.52 7.39
CA PRO A 371 -21.66 30.34 6.01
C PRO A 371 -20.65 30.88 4.99
N PHE A 372 -20.31 30.07 3.98
CA PHE A 372 -19.40 30.47 2.90
C PHE A 372 -20.08 31.43 1.91
N PRO A 373 -19.46 32.57 1.57
CA PRO A 373 -19.78 33.30 0.35
C PRO A 373 -19.52 32.40 -0.87
N GLN A 374 -20.44 32.40 -1.86
CA GLN A 374 -20.35 31.55 -3.06
C GLN A 374 -19.09 31.75 -3.93
N ARG A 375 -18.27 32.77 -3.64
CA ARG A 375 -17.05 33.10 -4.41
C ARG A 375 -15.75 32.78 -3.68
N THR A 376 -15.83 32.36 -2.42
CA THR A 376 -14.64 32.10 -1.62
C THR A 376 -13.89 30.88 -2.16
N GLN A 377 -12.62 31.08 -2.46
CA GLN A 377 -11.69 30.01 -2.81
C GLN A 377 -11.01 29.50 -1.54
N VAL A 378 -10.81 28.20 -1.44
CA VAL A 378 -10.15 27.59 -0.29
C VAL A 378 -8.76 27.10 -0.68
N VAL A 379 -7.82 27.31 0.22
CA VAL A 379 -6.49 26.72 0.19
C VAL A 379 -6.36 25.87 1.46
N LEU A 380 -6.09 24.58 1.29
CA LEU A 380 -5.91 23.69 2.44
C LEU A 380 -4.44 23.68 2.85
N CYS A 381 -4.20 23.88 4.15
CA CYS A 381 -2.93 23.62 4.80
C CYS A 381 -3.06 22.32 5.59
N ILE A 382 -2.20 21.36 5.30
CA ILE A 382 -2.21 20.02 5.89
C ILE A 382 -0.94 19.92 6.73
N HIS A 383 -1.11 19.62 8.02
CA HIS A 383 0.01 19.48 8.96
C HIS A 383 -0.12 18.25 9.83
N LEU A 384 1.02 17.73 10.27
CA LEU A 384 1.09 16.65 11.25
C LEU A 384 1.46 17.20 12.63
N GLY A 385 0.54 17.06 13.60
CA GLY A 385 0.80 17.42 15.00
C GLY A 385 0.49 18.88 15.34
N VAL A 386 1.14 19.37 16.41
CA VAL A 386 0.94 20.71 16.97
C VAL A 386 1.67 21.74 16.12
N ARG A 387 0.97 22.83 15.78
CA ARG A 387 1.51 23.92 14.97
C ARG A 387 2.65 24.65 15.68
N ASP A 388 3.78 24.78 15.02
CA ASP A 388 4.85 25.68 15.43
C ASP A 388 4.63 27.11 14.90
N SER A 389 4.96 28.10 15.73
CA SER A 389 4.82 29.53 15.37
C SER A 389 5.64 29.99 14.14
N GLY A 390 6.57 29.14 13.69
CA GLY A 390 7.41 29.36 12.51
C GLY A 390 6.91 28.69 11.23
N GLU A 391 5.82 27.91 11.28
CA GLU A 391 5.32 27.19 10.11
C GLU A 391 4.76 28.11 9.02
N LEU A 392 4.83 27.65 7.78
CA LEU A 392 4.30 28.35 6.60
C LEU A 392 2.83 28.73 6.79
N GLN A 393 2.05 27.89 7.47
CA GLN A 393 0.64 28.17 7.73
C GLN A 393 0.44 29.45 8.56
N VAL A 394 1.21 29.65 9.64
CA VAL A 394 1.11 30.86 10.47
C VAL A 394 1.41 32.10 9.63
N GLN A 395 2.33 32.01 8.67
CA GLN A 395 2.62 33.09 7.73
C GLN A 395 1.46 33.33 6.76
N PHE A 396 0.84 32.27 6.24
CA PHE A 396 -0.33 32.39 5.38
C PHE A 396 -1.54 32.99 6.10
N GLU A 397 -1.80 32.60 7.35
CA GLU A 397 -2.87 33.18 8.17
C GLU A 397 -2.63 34.67 8.45
N ARG A 398 -1.38 35.06 8.75
CA ARG A 398 -0.99 36.47 8.89
C ARG A 398 -1.22 37.27 7.62
N LEU A 399 -0.82 36.71 6.46
CA LEU A 399 -1.03 37.34 5.16
C LEU A 399 -2.52 37.47 4.83
N ASN A 400 -3.32 36.46 5.15
CA ASN A 400 -4.76 36.46 4.92
C ASN A 400 -5.48 37.50 5.79
N ASN A 401 -5.00 37.72 7.02
CA ASN A 401 -5.53 38.78 7.88
C ASN A 401 -5.12 40.17 7.41
N ALA A 402 -3.94 40.30 6.79
CA ALA A 402 -3.42 41.59 6.31
C ALA A 402 -4.06 42.04 4.99
N VAL A 403 -4.51 41.11 4.16
CA VAL A 403 -5.07 41.39 2.84
C VAL A 403 -6.42 40.70 2.74
N HIS A 404 -7.50 41.48 2.61
CA HIS A 404 -8.87 40.97 2.42
C HIS A 404 -8.99 40.20 1.09
N TYR A 405 -8.46 38.99 1.03
CA TYR A 405 -8.63 38.10 -0.11
C TYR A 405 -9.94 37.32 0.01
N ASP A 406 -10.50 36.94 -1.13
CA ASP A 406 -11.55 35.90 -1.23
C ASP A 406 -10.99 34.48 -1.00
N VAL A 407 -9.81 34.37 -0.37
CA VAL A 407 -9.09 33.10 -0.16
C VAL A 407 -9.09 32.76 1.32
N ILE A 408 -9.65 31.62 1.69
CA ILE A 408 -9.54 31.11 3.07
C ILE A 408 -8.47 30.03 3.11
N VAL A 409 -7.54 30.19 4.03
CA VAL A 409 -6.55 29.17 4.36
C VAL A 409 -7.08 28.36 5.52
N LEU A 410 -7.30 27.06 5.30
CA LEU A 410 -7.79 26.14 6.33
C LEU A 410 -6.71 25.14 6.71
N GLY A 411 -6.30 25.18 7.97
CA GLY A 411 -5.48 24.12 8.54
C GLY A 411 -6.34 22.99 9.08
N PHE A 412 -6.07 21.76 8.68
CA PHE A 412 -6.63 20.61 9.39
C PHE A 412 -5.54 19.58 9.72
N GLN A 413 -5.67 19.03 10.93
CA GLN A 413 -4.79 18.03 11.47
C GLN A 413 -5.39 16.66 11.20
N LEU A 414 -4.61 15.77 10.60
CA LEU A 414 -4.96 14.35 10.53
C LEU A 414 -4.65 13.73 11.89
N ASP A 415 -5.68 13.39 12.65
CA ASP A 415 -5.52 12.70 13.93
C ASP A 415 -5.01 11.26 13.67
N SER A 416 -4.34 10.72 14.68
CA SER A 416 -3.99 9.31 14.81
C SER A 416 -5.20 8.38 14.75
N ASN A 417 -6.43 8.86 15.04
CA ASN A 417 -7.63 8.05 14.92
C ASN A 417 -8.18 8.06 13.48
N PHE A 418 -8.16 6.89 12.84
CA PHE A 418 -8.17 6.79 11.38
C PHE A 418 -9.55 6.70 10.74
N GLU A 419 -10.54 6.13 11.43
CA GLU A 419 -11.89 5.97 10.88
C GLU A 419 -12.56 7.33 10.56
N SER A 420 -12.23 8.38 11.31
CA SER A 420 -12.68 9.75 11.02
C SER A 420 -11.90 10.39 9.88
N CYS A 421 -10.68 9.94 9.60
CA CYS A 421 -9.82 10.51 8.56
C CYS A 421 -10.33 10.20 7.15
N ASP A 422 -10.86 9.00 6.88
CA ASP A 422 -11.36 8.67 5.54
C ASP A 422 -12.57 9.51 5.15
N ARG A 423 -13.54 9.68 6.06
CA ARG A 423 -14.72 10.54 5.81
C ARG A 423 -14.31 12.00 5.59
N LEU A 424 -13.36 12.48 6.39
CA LEU A 424 -12.83 13.85 6.25
C LEU A 424 -12.08 14.02 4.93
N LEU A 425 -11.29 13.01 4.55
CA LEU A 425 -10.55 13.01 3.28
C LEU A 425 -11.50 12.97 2.09
N ASP A 426 -12.54 12.15 2.13
CA ASP A 426 -13.56 12.06 1.09
C ASP A 426 -14.34 13.37 0.95
N PHE A 427 -14.66 14.04 2.05
CA PHE A 427 -15.20 15.39 2.04
C PHE A 427 -14.28 16.36 1.30
N TRP A 428 -12.99 16.42 1.66
CA TRP A 428 -12.05 17.33 1.00
C TRP A 428 -11.80 16.99 -0.48
N LEU A 429 -11.79 15.70 -0.83
CA LEU A 429 -11.72 15.26 -2.22
C LEU A 429 -12.93 15.74 -3.01
N ALA A 430 -14.14 15.69 -2.44
CA ALA A 430 -15.34 16.23 -3.06
C ALA A 430 -15.26 17.76 -3.22
N GLU A 431 -14.75 18.48 -2.22
CA GLU A 431 -14.59 19.94 -2.26
C GLU A 431 -13.56 20.41 -3.29
N ILE A 432 -12.47 19.65 -3.48
CA ILE A 432 -11.51 19.86 -4.57
C ILE A 432 -12.21 19.68 -5.91
N ARG A 433 -12.92 18.57 -6.12
CA ARG A 433 -13.63 18.27 -7.38
C ARG A 433 -14.72 19.28 -7.73
N CYS A 434 -15.38 19.85 -6.73
CA CYS A 434 -16.33 20.95 -6.91
C CYS A 434 -15.64 22.29 -7.27
N GLY A 435 -14.31 22.34 -7.29
CA GLY A 435 -13.52 23.54 -7.60
C GLY A 435 -13.52 24.57 -6.47
N ARG A 436 -13.97 24.22 -5.27
CA ARG A 436 -13.99 25.10 -4.10
C ARG A 436 -12.60 25.23 -3.49
N VAL A 437 -11.88 24.10 -3.42
CA VAL A 437 -10.47 24.09 -3.02
C VAL A 437 -9.59 24.28 -4.27
N ARG A 438 -8.82 25.35 -4.30
CA ARG A 438 -7.90 25.70 -5.41
C ARG A 438 -6.46 25.34 -5.14
N GLY A 439 -6.10 25.22 -3.88
CA GLY A 439 -4.72 25.06 -3.44
C GLY A 439 -4.61 24.03 -2.33
N ILE A 440 -3.52 23.27 -2.33
CA ILE A 440 -3.08 22.56 -1.13
C ILE A 440 -1.62 22.88 -0.80
N PHE A 441 -1.35 23.04 0.48
CA PHE A 441 -0.03 23.15 1.08
C PHE A 441 0.07 22.03 2.11
N ALA A 442 1.02 21.12 1.94
CA ALA A 442 1.35 20.14 2.96
C ALA A 442 2.74 20.46 3.49
N ASP A 443 2.85 20.58 4.80
CA ASP A 443 4.14 20.73 5.45
C ASP A 443 4.91 19.40 5.48
N SER A 444 5.98 19.33 6.26
CA SER A 444 6.80 18.14 6.41
C SER A 444 5.97 16.94 6.86
N ILE A 445 5.53 16.15 5.89
CA ILE A 445 4.59 15.02 6.00
C ILE A 445 5.06 13.85 6.91
N CYS A 446 6.20 13.97 7.61
CA CYS A 446 7.02 12.79 7.84
C CYS A 446 8.27 12.97 8.74
N ASP A 447 8.08 12.99 10.05
CA ASP A 447 9.20 12.87 10.99
C ASP A 447 9.91 11.52 10.88
N THR A 448 9.23 10.41 10.57
CA THR A 448 9.89 9.10 10.44
C THR A 448 10.84 9.02 9.25
N TRP A 449 10.66 9.86 8.23
CA TRP A 449 11.55 9.93 7.08
C TRP A 449 12.78 10.80 7.35
N LYS A 450 12.70 11.74 8.32
CA LYS A 450 13.83 12.50 8.85
C LYS A 450 14.59 11.71 9.94
N ALA A 451 13.84 11.02 10.80
CA ALA A 451 14.32 10.57 12.10
C ALA A 451 15.28 9.39 12.06
N SER A 452 15.18 8.46 11.09
CA SER A 452 16.21 7.42 11.01
C SER A 452 16.14 6.41 9.85
N PRO A 453 17.29 6.00 9.27
CA PRO A 453 17.38 4.76 8.48
C PRO A 453 17.03 3.50 9.29
N TYR A 454 16.78 3.60 10.61
CA TYR A 454 16.32 2.48 11.43
C TYR A 454 14.86 2.09 11.18
N LEU A 455 13.98 3.01 10.77
CA LEU A 455 12.53 2.74 10.64
C LEU A 455 12.13 2.18 9.28
N ARG A 456 12.76 2.70 8.21
CA ARG A 456 12.44 2.40 6.81
C ARG A 456 13.72 2.00 6.07
N THR A 457 13.59 1.31 4.95
CA THR A 457 14.67 1.15 3.96
C THR A 457 14.16 1.55 2.60
N ARG A 458 15.06 1.69 1.62
CA ARG A 458 14.64 1.90 0.22
C ARG A 458 13.74 0.76 -0.30
N THR A 459 13.98 -0.48 0.13
CA THR A 459 13.18 -1.66 -0.25
C THR A 459 11.93 -1.87 0.61
N MET A 460 11.91 -1.32 1.82
CA MET A 460 10.78 -1.34 2.75
C MET A 460 10.40 0.10 3.10
N PRO A 461 9.94 0.90 2.12
CA PRO A 461 9.65 2.31 2.35
C PRO A 461 8.52 2.49 3.36
N TRP A 462 7.65 1.50 3.53
CA TRP A 462 6.46 1.53 4.41
C TRP A 462 6.72 1.03 5.84
N GLY A 463 7.97 0.67 6.16
CA GLY A 463 8.39 0.21 7.49
C GLY A 463 9.05 -1.16 7.48
N LYS A 464 10.11 -1.33 8.28
CA LYS A 464 10.82 -2.61 8.42
C LYS A 464 9.96 -3.66 9.14
N ALA A 465 10.28 -4.94 8.93
CA ALA A 465 9.59 -6.08 9.54
C ALA A 465 9.79 -6.26 11.06
N HIS A 466 10.79 -5.59 11.65
CA HIS A 466 11.25 -5.86 13.03
C HIS A 466 11.23 -4.60 13.91
N LEU A 467 10.18 -3.80 13.80
CA LEU A 467 10.04 -2.57 14.57
C LEU A 467 9.38 -2.83 15.94
N LYS A 468 9.70 -1.97 16.90
CA LYS A 468 9.00 -1.94 18.19
C LYS A 468 7.57 -1.41 17.99
N LEU A 469 6.68 -1.74 18.93
CA LEU A 469 5.28 -1.32 18.88
C LEU A 469 5.09 0.18 18.61
N GLY A 470 5.73 1.05 19.40
CA GLY A 470 5.63 2.51 19.21
C GLY A 470 6.21 3.01 17.88
N GLN A 471 7.18 2.28 17.33
CA GLN A 471 7.75 2.61 16.02
C GLN A 471 6.77 2.25 14.88
N TYR A 472 6.05 1.14 14.99
CA TYR A 472 4.99 0.80 14.04
C TYR A 472 3.84 1.80 14.08
N GLN A 473 3.42 2.22 15.28
CA GLN A 473 2.39 3.25 15.44
C GLN A 473 2.80 4.56 14.76
N CYS A 474 4.04 5.01 14.96
CA CYS A 474 4.57 6.20 14.33
C CYS A 474 4.66 6.06 12.79
N ILE A 475 5.11 4.92 12.27
CA ILE A 475 5.15 4.68 10.82
C ILE A 475 3.76 4.66 10.20
N ARG A 476 2.79 4.06 10.89
CA ARG A 476 1.41 3.98 10.42
C ARG A 476 0.83 5.38 10.26
N VAL A 477 0.94 6.23 11.29
CA VAL A 477 0.51 7.64 11.23
C VAL A 477 1.18 8.40 10.07
N ASP A 478 2.49 8.27 9.91
CA ASP A 478 3.23 8.93 8.83
C ASP A 478 2.84 8.42 7.43
N ASN A 479 2.64 7.11 7.26
CA ASN A 479 2.21 6.53 5.98
C ASN A 479 0.87 7.10 5.58
N ASN A 480 -0.05 7.09 6.52
CA ASN A 480 -1.40 7.54 6.37
C ASN A 480 -1.52 9.03 6.05
N HIS A 481 -0.74 9.86 6.74
CA HIS A 481 -0.64 11.28 6.44
C HIS A 481 -0.13 11.52 5.01
N LEU A 482 0.94 10.81 4.62
CA LEU A 482 1.46 10.83 3.25
C LEU A 482 0.42 10.36 2.22
N PHE A 483 -0.35 9.32 2.51
CA PHE A 483 -1.39 8.80 1.63
C PHE A 483 -2.48 9.83 1.37
N ALA A 484 -2.98 10.48 2.42
CA ALA A 484 -3.97 11.53 2.32
C ALA A 484 -3.47 12.71 1.48
N VAL A 485 -2.25 13.20 1.76
CA VAL A 485 -1.64 14.31 1.01
C VAL A 485 -1.46 13.97 -0.47
N LEU A 486 -0.99 12.76 -0.80
CA LEU A 486 -0.81 12.34 -2.19
C LEU A 486 -2.15 12.19 -2.94
N ARG A 487 -3.21 11.68 -2.28
CA ARG A 487 -4.56 11.61 -2.86
C ARG A 487 -5.11 12.99 -3.15
N LEU A 488 -5.00 13.93 -2.20
CA LEU A 488 -5.43 15.32 -2.39
C LEU A 488 -4.62 16.01 -3.52
N PHE A 489 -3.31 15.75 -3.59
CA PHE A 489 -2.45 16.30 -4.65
C PHE A 489 -2.92 15.86 -6.04
N VAL A 490 -3.27 14.58 -6.21
CA VAL A 490 -3.81 14.07 -7.47
C VAL A 490 -5.18 14.69 -7.80
N ALA A 491 -6.06 14.85 -6.81
CA ALA A 491 -7.35 15.52 -7.03
C ALA A 491 -7.19 16.99 -7.47
N VAL A 492 -6.17 17.69 -6.99
CA VAL A 492 -5.87 19.07 -7.42
C VAL A 492 -5.32 19.13 -8.85
N ILE A 493 -4.64 18.07 -9.31
CA ILE A 493 -4.19 17.96 -10.70
C ILE A 493 -5.41 18.00 -11.63
N ASP A 494 -6.43 17.18 -11.33
CA ASP A 494 -7.68 17.05 -12.10
C ASP A 494 -8.40 18.40 -12.27
N THR A 495 -8.45 19.20 -11.20
CA THR A 495 -9.32 20.39 -11.13
C THR A 495 -8.65 21.69 -11.58
N GLY A 496 -7.43 21.62 -12.09
CA GLY A 496 -6.71 22.82 -12.52
C GLY A 496 -6.10 23.64 -11.37
N GLY A 497 -6.11 23.15 -10.12
CA GLY A 497 -5.56 23.86 -8.97
C GLY A 497 -4.03 23.82 -8.86
N PHE A 498 -3.49 24.32 -7.75
CA PHE A 498 -2.06 24.34 -7.45
C PHE A 498 -1.75 23.60 -6.16
N ALA A 499 -0.53 23.09 -6.03
CA ALA A 499 -0.14 22.38 -4.82
C ALA A 499 1.33 22.60 -4.49
N LEU A 500 1.66 22.48 -3.21
CA LEU A 500 3.03 22.46 -2.72
C LEU A 500 3.13 21.51 -1.54
N ILE A 501 4.03 20.55 -1.63
CA ILE A 501 4.32 19.60 -0.57
C ILE A 501 5.79 19.76 -0.17
N GLU A 502 6.03 20.00 1.13
CA GLU A 502 7.37 19.98 1.70
C GLU A 502 7.84 18.53 1.90
N LEU A 503 9.00 18.21 1.34
CA LEU A 503 9.63 16.91 1.40
C LEU A 503 10.99 17.02 2.12
N PRO A 504 11.33 16.06 2.99
CA PRO A 504 12.68 15.97 3.53
C PRO A 504 13.69 15.84 2.38
N ALA A 505 14.81 16.54 2.46
CA ALA A 505 15.85 16.37 1.47
C ALA A 505 16.42 14.95 1.45
N VAL A 506 16.90 14.56 0.27
CA VAL A 506 17.65 13.32 0.13
C VAL A 506 18.98 13.48 0.87
N SER A 507 19.26 12.58 1.81
CA SER A 507 20.58 12.54 2.45
C SER A 507 21.63 12.17 1.41
N HIS A 508 22.42 13.15 0.96
CA HIS A 508 23.54 12.90 0.03
C HIS A 508 24.59 11.94 0.61
N ARG A 509 24.62 11.77 1.95
CA ARG A 509 25.56 10.88 2.63
C ARG A 509 25.21 9.40 2.49
N ASN A 510 23.97 9.07 2.11
CA ASN A 510 23.54 7.68 2.00
C ASN A 510 22.51 7.50 0.87
N ALA A 511 22.97 7.10 -0.31
CA ALA A 511 22.13 6.81 -1.47
C ALA A 511 21.13 5.65 -1.24
N THR A 512 21.33 4.85 -0.20
CA THR A 512 20.42 3.76 0.19
C THR A 512 19.39 4.18 1.25
N ALA A 513 19.51 5.39 1.80
CA ALA A 513 18.56 5.89 2.78
C ALA A 513 17.15 5.98 2.16
N PRO A 514 16.11 5.59 2.91
CA PRO A 514 14.74 5.79 2.47
C PRO A 514 14.49 7.28 2.26
N SER A 515 13.91 7.65 1.12
CA SER A 515 13.49 9.03 0.87
C SER A 515 12.13 9.05 0.20
N ILE A 516 11.25 9.95 0.65
CA ILE A 516 9.94 10.17 0.00
C ILE A 516 10.15 10.56 -1.46
N ASN A 517 11.22 11.30 -1.77
CA ASN A 517 11.56 11.68 -3.15
C ASN A 517 11.87 10.46 -4.05
N SER A 518 12.22 9.32 -3.46
CA SER A 518 12.53 8.07 -4.19
C SER A 518 11.35 7.11 -4.28
N LEU A 519 10.19 7.46 -3.71
CA LEU A 519 8.98 6.68 -3.89
C LEU A 519 8.57 6.68 -5.37
N CYS A 520 7.98 5.57 -5.80
CA CYS A 520 7.46 5.46 -7.17
C CYS A 520 6.49 6.59 -7.48
N TYR A 521 5.62 6.98 -6.53
CA TYR A 521 4.64 8.05 -6.70
C TYR A 521 5.24 9.42 -6.93
N THR A 522 6.20 9.86 -6.10
CA THR A 522 6.81 11.18 -6.23
C THR A 522 7.68 11.27 -7.47
N THR A 523 8.43 10.20 -7.77
CA THR A 523 9.21 10.09 -9.00
C THR A 523 8.31 10.11 -10.22
N TRP A 524 7.20 9.38 -10.19
CA TRP A 524 6.24 9.31 -11.28
C TRP A 524 5.51 10.65 -11.49
N LEU A 525 4.99 11.25 -10.43
CA LEU A 525 4.33 12.56 -10.47
C LEU A 525 5.29 13.61 -11.06
N SER A 526 6.52 13.71 -10.56
CA SER A 526 7.48 14.71 -11.03
C SER A 526 7.99 14.48 -12.45
N LYS A 527 8.02 13.23 -12.92
CA LYS A 527 8.51 12.88 -14.25
C LYS A 527 7.45 12.96 -15.34
N TYR A 528 6.22 12.52 -15.02
CA TYR A 528 5.20 12.26 -16.04
C TYR A 528 3.99 13.21 -15.97
N VAL A 529 3.77 13.90 -14.85
CA VAL A 529 2.65 14.84 -14.74
C VAL A 529 3.10 16.26 -15.08
N SER A 530 2.54 16.80 -16.16
CA SER A 530 2.84 18.16 -16.61
C SER A 530 2.50 19.20 -15.53
N GLY A 531 3.43 20.11 -15.29
CA GLY A 531 3.29 21.16 -14.28
C GLY A 531 3.67 20.74 -12.86
N VAL A 532 3.95 19.44 -12.62
CA VAL A 532 4.58 19.00 -11.37
C VAL A 532 6.10 19.18 -11.47
N ARG A 533 6.70 19.73 -10.42
CA ARG A 533 8.16 19.95 -10.33
C ARG A 533 8.64 19.58 -8.95
N LEU A 534 9.65 18.72 -8.90
CA LEU A 534 10.46 18.49 -7.71
C LEU A 534 11.61 19.50 -7.70
N THR A 535 11.58 20.44 -6.74
CA THR A 535 12.61 21.47 -6.60
C THR A 535 13.46 21.17 -5.38
N HIS A 536 14.76 21.05 -5.58
CA HIS A 536 15.74 20.83 -4.52
C HIS A 536 16.23 22.17 -3.96
N PHE A 537 16.17 22.32 -2.65
CA PHE A 537 16.60 23.53 -1.96
C PHE A 537 17.75 23.20 -1.00
N SER A 538 18.97 23.36 -1.51
CA SER A 538 20.22 23.29 -0.76
C SER A 538 20.43 24.62 -0.03
N LYS A 539 20.28 24.65 1.31
CA LYS A 539 20.53 25.87 2.09
C LYS A 539 22.00 25.98 2.48
N ASN A 540 22.60 27.15 2.20
CA ASN A 540 23.82 27.63 2.85
C ASN A 540 23.53 28.28 4.22
N THR A 541 22.30 28.24 4.71
CA THR A 541 21.81 29.03 5.86
C THR A 541 21.70 28.22 7.18
N GLY A 542 22.37 27.08 7.30
CA GLY A 542 22.34 26.24 8.51
C GLY A 542 21.05 25.46 8.79
N LEU A 543 20.00 25.64 7.99
CA LEU A 543 18.78 24.83 8.05
C LEU A 543 18.96 23.54 7.22
N PRO A 544 18.29 22.43 7.60
CA PRO A 544 18.36 21.20 6.83
C PRO A 544 17.89 21.44 5.39
N PRO A 545 18.53 20.79 4.40
CA PRO A 545 18.08 20.88 3.01
C PRO A 545 16.63 20.41 2.90
N LEU A 546 15.89 21.02 1.99
CA LEU A 546 14.46 20.77 1.78
C LEU A 546 14.17 20.53 0.31
N ASN A 547 13.20 19.67 0.04
CA ASN A 547 12.67 19.46 -1.30
C ASN A 547 11.23 19.92 -1.34
N PHE A 548 10.78 20.40 -2.49
CA PHE A 548 9.38 20.78 -2.70
C PHE A 548 8.83 20.05 -3.91
N LEU A 549 7.74 19.31 -3.72
CA LEU A 549 6.93 18.82 -4.82
C LEU A 549 5.82 19.85 -5.08
N SER A 550 5.98 20.62 -6.16
CA SER A 550 5.09 21.72 -6.52
C SER A 550 4.29 21.40 -7.76
N LEU A 551 3.06 21.88 -7.85
CA LEU A 551 2.16 21.76 -8.99
C LEU A 551 1.70 23.15 -9.42
N ARG A 552 1.93 23.51 -10.70
CA ARG A 552 1.48 24.76 -11.31
C ARG A 552 1.89 26.03 -10.56
N LEU A 553 3.09 26.01 -9.96
CA LEU A 553 3.72 27.15 -9.29
C LEU A 553 4.99 27.61 -10.03
N PRO A 554 4.89 28.10 -11.29
CA PRO A 554 6.05 28.37 -12.13
C PRO A 554 6.96 29.50 -11.62
N THR A 555 6.41 30.43 -10.83
CA THR A 555 7.16 31.54 -10.23
C THR A 555 7.69 31.22 -8.84
N PHE A 556 7.22 30.16 -8.19
CA PHE A 556 7.56 29.84 -6.81
C PHE A 556 9.06 29.57 -6.65
N SER A 557 9.64 28.75 -7.52
CA SER A 557 11.10 28.52 -7.52
C SER A 557 11.87 29.82 -7.72
N LYS A 558 11.47 30.67 -8.68
CA LYS A 558 12.09 31.98 -8.94
C LYS A 558 12.04 32.90 -7.71
N HIS A 559 10.90 32.94 -7.02
CA HIS A 559 10.75 33.75 -5.81
C HIS A 559 11.56 33.19 -4.64
N LEU A 560 11.55 31.87 -4.43
CA LEU A 560 12.38 31.24 -3.41
C LEU A 560 13.87 31.53 -3.63
N PHE A 561 14.37 31.40 -4.85
CA PHE A 561 15.77 31.71 -5.17
C PHE A 561 16.08 33.20 -4.92
N LYS A 562 15.22 34.12 -5.37
CA LYS A 562 15.40 35.56 -5.13
C LYS A 562 15.42 35.92 -3.63
N CYS A 563 14.52 35.32 -2.84
CA CYS A 563 14.49 35.50 -1.40
C CYS A 563 15.74 34.94 -0.73
N ALA A 564 16.23 33.78 -1.20
CA ALA A 564 17.46 33.16 -0.69
C ALA A 564 18.68 34.05 -0.95
N GLU A 565 18.82 34.59 -2.16
CA GLU A 565 19.89 35.52 -2.53
C GLU A 565 19.84 36.78 -1.67
N THR A 566 18.65 37.36 -1.46
CA THR A 566 18.48 38.57 -0.65
C THR A 566 18.82 38.31 0.83
N ALA A 567 18.38 37.17 1.38
CA ALA A 567 18.72 36.78 2.74
C ALA A 567 20.22 36.51 2.92
N LEU A 568 20.86 35.89 1.92
CA LEU A 568 22.31 35.69 1.92
C LEU A 568 23.05 37.03 1.88
N ALA A 569 22.60 37.97 1.04
CA ALA A 569 23.18 39.32 0.96
C ALA A 569 23.05 40.07 2.30
N SER A 570 21.89 40.01 2.95
CA SER A 570 21.69 40.62 4.28
C SER A 570 22.58 39.98 5.34
N SER A 571 22.65 38.64 5.38
CA SER A 571 23.49 37.90 6.33
C SER A 571 24.98 38.19 6.13
N VAL A 572 25.44 38.28 4.88
CA VAL A 572 26.83 38.61 4.56
C VAL A 572 27.14 40.06 4.99
N MET A 573 26.21 41.00 4.76
CA MET A 573 26.36 42.39 5.21
C MET A 573 26.37 42.51 6.74
N ASP A 574 25.55 41.73 7.45
CA ASP A 574 25.57 41.69 8.92
C ASP A 574 26.87 41.08 9.48
N VAL A 575 27.44 40.08 8.81
CA VAL A 575 28.76 39.51 9.17
C VAL A 575 29.89 40.51 8.90
N PHE A 576 29.87 41.24 7.77
CA PHE A 576 30.86 42.28 7.49
C PHE A 576 30.73 43.50 8.41
N ALA A 577 29.50 43.89 8.78
CA ALA A 577 29.24 44.95 9.76
C ALA A 577 29.68 44.53 11.17
N GLY A 578 29.45 43.28 11.58
CA GLY A 578 29.89 42.74 12.87
C GLY A 578 31.40 42.50 12.97
N ALA A 579 32.09 42.25 11.84
CA ALA A 579 33.53 42.04 11.79
C ALA A 579 34.36 43.33 11.74
N GLY A 580 33.73 44.52 11.75
CA GLY A 580 34.44 45.80 11.67
C GLY A 580 35.21 46.01 10.36
N LEU A 581 34.86 45.29 9.29
CA LEU A 581 35.56 45.29 8.00
C LEU A 581 34.97 46.29 7.00
N VAL A 582 34.12 47.23 7.44
CA VAL A 582 33.69 48.35 6.61
C VAL A 582 34.68 49.49 6.78
N GLY A 583 35.76 49.42 6.02
CA GLY A 583 36.83 50.42 6.03
C GLY A 583 37.93 50.15 5.01
N VAL A 584 37.57 49.99 3.73
CA VAL A 584 38.36 50.44 2.56
C VAL A 584 37.40 50.85 1.45
#